data_AF-A0A383EVB6-F1
#
_entry.id   AF-A0A383EVB6-F1
#
_cell.length_a   1.000
_cell.length_b   1.000
_cell.length_c   1.000
_cell.angle_alpha   90.00
_cell.angle_beta   90.00
_cell.angle_gamma   90.00
#
_symmetry.space_group_name_H-M   'P 1'
#
loop_
_entity.id
_entity.type
_entity.pdbx_description
1 polymer ?
#
loop_
_entity_poly.entity_id
_entity_poly.type
_entity_poly.pdbx_seq_one_letter_code
_entity_poly.pdbx_strand_id
1 'polypeptide(L)'
;MLKISRESEINIINMLIDQDIISGKDLPKIKKVSKEGNKSQIDAVFELKLTNEEKILNVLVKEQNLEVADLSKIEISDDIKT
;
A
#
# COMPACT_ATOMS: atom_id res chain seq x y z
N MET A 1 -5.86 -8.69 4.17
CA MET A 1 -5.34 -7.41 3.64
C MET A 1 -4.57 -6.69 4.73
N LEU A 2 -3.59 -5.90 4.32
CA LEU A 2 -2.63 -5.21 5.20
C LEU A 2 -3.36 -4.48 6.34
N LYS A 3 -3.10 -4.90 7.59
CA LYS A 3 -3.60 -4.18 8.76
C LYS A 3 -2.64 -3.05 9.07
N ILE A 4 -2.87 -1.89 8.49
CA ILE A 4 -2.11 -0.67 8.75
C ILE A 4 -3.06 0.43 9.26
N SER A 5 -2.50 1.46 9.88
CA SER A 5 -3.31 2.57 10.40
C SER A 5 -3.89 3.38 9.24
N ARG A 6 -5.02 4.05 9.48
CA ARG A 6 -5.62 4.95 8.48
C ARG A 6 -4.68 6.07 8.04
N GLU A 7 -3.83 6.54 8.94
CA GLU A 7 -2.82 7.55 8.63
C GLU A 7 -1.77 7.00 7.66
N SER A 8 -1.28 5.79 7.92
CA SER A 8 -0.34 5.09 7.03
C SER A 8 -0.94 4.86 5.64
N GLU A 9 -2.22 4.49 5.55
CA GLU A 9 -2.91 4.37 4.26
C GLU A 9 -2.90 5.68 3.48
N ILE A 10 -3.25 6.79 4.12
CA ILE A 10 -3.28 8.11 3.49
C ILE A 10 -1.88 8.51 2.99
N ASN A 11 -0.85 8.26 3.80
CA ASN A 11 0.53 8.56 3.41
C ASN A 11 0.96 7.75 2.19
N ILE A 12 0.58 6.46 2.11
CA ILE A 12 0.84 5.62 0.93
C ILE A 12 0.12 6.19 -0.30
N ILE A 13 -1.16 6.56 -0.18
CA ILE A 13 -1.91 7.15 -1.29
C ILE A 13 -1.25 8.44 -1.79
N ASN A 14 -0.79 9.31 -0.89
CA ASN A 14 -0.11 10.55 -1.25
C ASN A 14 1.21 10.26 -1.99
N MET A 15 2.05 9.33 -1.49
CA MET A 15 3.27 8.93 -2.18
C MET A 15 3.00 8.38 -3.59
N LEU A 16 1.91 7.61 -3.76
CA LEU A 16 1.51 7.10 -5.08
C LEU A 16 1.07 8.21 -6.03
N ILE A 17 0.49 9.30 -5.53
CA ILE A 17 0.14 10.48 -6.32
C ILE A 17 1.41 11.25 -6.68
N ASP A 18 2.31 11.46 -5.73
CA ASP A 18 3.57 12.22 -5.94
C ASP A 18 4.49 11.53 -6.95
N GLN A 19 4.42 10.20 -7.07
CA GLN A 19 5.15 9.41 -8.07
C GLN A 19 4.35 9.20 -9.38
N ASP A 20 3.26 9.93 -9.60
CA ASP A 20 2.40 9.86 -10.79
C ASP A 20 1.81 8.45 -11.08
N ILE A 21 1.70 7.58 -10.07
CA ILE A 21 1.13 6.23 -10.23
C ILE A 21 -0.39 6.27 -10.16
N ILE A 22 -0.96 7.14 -9.32
CA ILE A 22 -2.39 7.37 -9.20
C ILE A 22 -2.66 8.86 -9.46
N SER A 23 -3.75 9.18 -10.16
CA SER A 23 -4.13 10.58 -10.33
C SER A 23 -4.72 11.13 -9.04
N GLY A 24 -4.32 12.34 -8.63
CA GLY A 24 -5.01 13.05 -7.54
C GLY A 24 -6.52 13.24 -7.77
N LYS A 25 -6.98 13.17 -9.02
CA LYS A 25 -8.41 13.20 -9.40
C LYS A 25 -9.16 11.93 -8.99
N ASP A 26 -8.47 10.81 -8.77
CA ASP A 26 -9.06 9.55 -8.33
C ASP A 26 -9.28 9.50 -6.81
N LEU A 27 -8.67 10.42 -6.04
CA LEU A 27 -8.77 10.46 -4.59
C LEU A 27 -10.21 10.53 -4.06
N PRO A 28 -11.13 11.35 -4.62
CA PRO A 28 -12.53 11.35 -4.20
C PRO A 28 -13.22 10.00 -4.45
N LYS A 29 -12.88 9.32 -5.56
CA LYS A 29 -13.44 8.01 -5.93
C LYS A 29 -12.95 6.93 -4.96
N ILE A 30 -11.66 6.92 -4.63
CA ILE A 30 -11.05 6.02 -3.63
C ILE A 30 -11.75 6.18 -2.27
N LYS A 31 -11.89 7.42 -1.78
CA LYS A 31 -12.56 7.72 -0.50
C LYS A 31 -14.02 7.26 -0.51
N LYS A 32 -14.72 7.43 -1.62
CA LYS A 32 -16.11 6.98 -1.78
C LYS A 32 -16.21 5.46 -1.67
N VAL A 33 -15.44 4.71 -2.46
CA VAL A 33 -15.44 3.23 -2.43
C VAL A 33 -15.02 2.67 -1.08
N SER A 34 -13.99 3.26 -0.46
CA SER A 34 -13.55 2.91 0.90
C SER A 34 -14.67 3.09 1.93
N LYS A 35 -15.39 4.22 1.88
CA LYS A 35 -16.48 4.52 2.81
C LYS A 35 -17.70 3.63 2.57
N GLU A 36 -18.11 3.43 1.33
CA GLU A 36 -19.28 2.62 0.97
C GLU A 36 -19.08 1.14 1.28
N GLY A 37 -17.87 0.62 1.08
CA GLY A 37 -17.55 -0.77 1.36
C GLY A 37 -16.92 -1.05 2.72
N ASN A 38 -16.84 -0.04 3.61
CA ASN A 38 -16.20 -0.11 4.92
C ASN A 38 -14.82 -0.82 4.89
N LYS A 39 -14.00 -0.45 3.90
CA LYS A 39 -12.70 -1.07 3.59
C LYS A 39 -11.58 -0.02 3.62
N SER A 40 -10.32 -0.46 3.62
CA SER A 40 -9.20 0.48 3.57
C SER A 40 -9.19 1.26 2.25
N GLN A 41 -8.52 2.41 2.24
CA GLN A 41 -8.32 3.15 0.98
C GLN A 41 -7.43 2.37 0.00
N ILE A 42 -6.49 1.57 0.52
CA ILE A 42 -5.63 0.70 -0.28
C ILE A 42 -6.44 -0.39 -0.98
N ASP A 43 -7.41 -0.98 -0.29
CA ASP A 43 -8.29 -1.99 -0.89
C ASP A 43 -9.14 -1.38 -2.00
N ALA A 44 -9.65 -0.17 -1.77
CA ALA A 44 -10.39 0.58 -2.78
C ALA A 44 -9.51 0.91 -4.01
N VAL A 45 -8.22 1.20 -3.81
CA VAL A 45 -7.26 1.40 -4.92
C VAL A 45 -7.08 0.14 -5.76
N PHE A 46 -6.94 -1.03 -5.12
CA PHE A 46 -6.83 -2.30 -5.83
C PHE A 46 -8.12 -2.68 -6.57
N GLU A 47 -9.27 -2.48 -5.93
CA GLU A 47 -10.58 -2.73 -6.53
C GLU A 47 -10.84 -1.83 -7.74
N LEU A 48 -10.41 -0.56 -7.66
CA LEU A 48 -10.47 0.39 -8.76
C LEU A 48 -9.39 0.15 -9.82
N LYS A 49 -8.50 -0.83 -9.61
CA LYS A 49 -7.38 -1.20 -10.50
C LYS A 49 -6.46 -0.02 -10.83
N LEU A 50 -6.28 0.89 -9.87
CA LEU A 50 -5.44 2.09 -10.06
C LEU A 50 -3.95 1.75 -9.92
N THR A 51 -3.61 0.75 -9.12
CA THR A 51 -2.23 0.23 -8.98
C THR A 51 -2.25 -1.24 -8.55
N ASN A 52 -1.06 -1.83 -8.34
CA ASN A 52 -0.86 -3.20 -7.85
C ASN A 52 0.18 -3.24 -6.72
N GLU A 53 0.32 -4.40 -6.08
CA GLU A 53 1.21 -4.59 -4.93
C GLU A 53 2.68 -4.31 -5.26
N GLU A 54 3.15 -4.75 -6.42
CA GLU A 54 4.54 -4.56 -6.88
C GLU A 54 4.89 -3.08 -7.05
N LYS A 55 4.00 -2.27 -7.63
CA LYS A 55 4.21 -0.83 -7.76
C LYS A 55 4.26 -0.14 -6.40
N ILE A 56 3.38 -0.53 -5.47
CA ILE A 56 3.40 0.01 -4.11
C ILE A 56 4.71 -0.34 -3.40
N LEU A 57 5.16 -1.59 -3.51
CA LEU A 57 6.44 -2.04 -2.95
C LEU A 57 7.60 -1.22 -3.52
N ASN A 58 7.67 -1.08 -4.85
CA ASN A 58 8.74 -0.32 -5.51
C ASN A 58 8.79 1.15 -5.07
N VAL A 59 7.64 1.79 -4.86
CA VAL A 59 7.58 3.16 -4.33
C VAL A 59 8.09 3.22 -2.90
N LEU A 60 7.65 2.32 -2.02
CA LEU A 60 8.08 2.31 -0.62
C LEU A 60 9.60 2.09 -0.51
N VAL A 61 10.13 1.15 -1.29
CA VAL A 61 11.56 0.85 -1.38
C VAL A 61 12.35 2.07 -1.81
N LYS A 62 11.88 2.76 -2.85
CA LYS A 62 12.55 3.96 -3.39
C LYS A 62 12.48 5.15 -2.43
N GLU A 63 11.29 5.48 -1.91
CA GLU A 63 11.07 6.67 -1.06
C GLU A 63 11.75 6.54 0.32
N GLN A 64 11.84 5.32 0.84
CA GLN A 64 12.43 5.06 2.16
C GLN A 64 13.85 4.49 2.08
N ASN A 65 14.41 4.38 0.88
CA ASN A 65 15.73 3.82 0.62
C ASN A 65 15.94 2.45 1.32
N LEU A 66 14.96 1.56 1.16
CA LEU A 66 14.93 0.22 1.73
C LEU A 66 15.40 -0.81 0.70
N GLU A 67 15.66 -2.03 1.16
CA GLU A 67 15.87 -3.19 0.30
C GLU A 67 14.62 -4.09 0.26
N VAL A 68 14.42 -4.80 -0.85
CA VAL A 68 13.36 -5.82 -0.96
C VAL A 68 13.87 -7.14 -0.39
N ALA A 69 13.21 -7.64 0.65
CA ALA A 69 13.50 -8.95 1.22
C ALA A 69 12.55 -10.03 0.69
N ASP A 70 13.10 -11.15 0.21
CA ASP A 70 12.34 -12.34 -0.19
C ASP A 70 12.12 -13.25 1.03
N LEU A 71 10.94 -13.15 1.64
CA LEU A 71 10.60 -13.90 2.85
C LEU A 71 10.60 -15.42 2.65
N SER A 72 10.51 -15.93 1.41
CA SER A 72 10.55 -17.38 1.14
C SER A 72 11.94 -18.00 1.34
N LYS A 73 12.99 -17.16 1.33
CA LYS A 73 14.40 -17.56 1.49
C LYS A 73 14.94 -17.33 2.90
N ILE A 74 14.13 -16.74 3.78
CA ILE A 74 14.56 -16.37 5.13
C ILE A 74 14.13 -17.47 6.09
N GLU A 75 15.09 -18.08 6.79
CA GLU A 75 14.79 -18.97 7.90
C GLU A 75 14.26 -18.15 9.08
N ILE A 76 13.12 -18.58 9.63
CA ILE A 76 12.56 -17.96 10.83
C ILE A 76 13.49 -18.31 12.00
N SER A 77 14.09 -17.29 12.62
CA SER A 77 14.87 -17.47 13.86
C SER A 77 13.98 -18.09 14.95
N ASP A 78 14.57 -18.94 15.78
CA ASP A 78 13.87 -19.53 16.93
C ASP A 78 13.41 -18.45 17.93
N ASP A 79 14.00 -17.27 17.90
CA ASP A 79 13.59 -16.11 18.74
C ASP A 79 12.19 -15.59 18.43
N ILE A 80 11.68 -15.86 17.21
CA ILE A 80 10.38 -15.39 16.72
C ILE A 80 9.35 -16.52 16.64
N LYS A 81 9.77 -17.78 16.87
CA LYS A 81 8.88 -18.95 16.95
C LYS A 81 8.29 -19.01 18.36
N THR A 82 7.28 -18.18 18.62
CA THR A 82 6.41 -18.30 19.80
C THR A 82 5.51 -19.52 19.74
#